data_AF-A0A7J9R1K4-F1
#
_entry.id   AF-A0A7J9R1K4-F1
#
_cell.length_a   1.000
_cell.length_b   1.000
_cell.length_c   1.000
_cell.angle_alpha   90.00
_cell.angle_beta   90.00
_cell.angle_gamma   90.00
#
_symmetry.space_group_name_H-M   'P 1'
#
loop_
_entity.id
_entity.type
_entity.pdbx_description
1 polymer ?
#
loop_
_entity_poly.entity_id
_entity_poly.type
_entity_poly.pdbx_seq_one_letter_code
_entity_poly.pdbx_strand_id
1 'polypeptide(L)' 'MGDRIKVGLVGIGNCFSGLIQGIEYYRQNPSQEITGIIHDNLAGYTIHDVDFVCGFDVGENKIGKPIN' A
#
# COMPACT_ATOMS: atom_id res chain seq x y z
N MET A 1 -19.34 1.05 6.34
CA MET A 1 -18.29 0.06 6.09
C MET A 1 -18.10 0.03 4.58
N GLY A 2 -17.30 0.96 4.04
CA GLY A 2 -16.98 0.95 2.61
C GLY A 2 -16.05 -0.23 2.33
N ASP A 3 -16.23 -0.90 1.21
CA ASP A 3 -15.32 -1.97 0.82
C ASP A 3 -13.89 -1.41 0.69
N ARG A 4 -12.90 -2.13 1.23
CA ARG A 4 -11.49 -1.79 1.04
C ARG A 4 -11.14 -1.82 -0.44
N ILE A 5 -10.26 -0.91 -0.87
CA ILE A 5 -9.71 -0.86 -2.21
C ILE A 5 -8.71 -2.00 -2.36
N LYS A 6 -9.11 -3.07 -3.06
CA LYS A 6 -8.22 -4.18 -3.39
C LYS A 6 -7.24 -3.76 -4.49
N VAL A 7 -5.95 -3.77 -4.17
CA VAL A 7 -4.86 -3.34 -5.05
C VAL A 7 -4.00 -4.55 -5.44
N GLY A 8 -3.81 -4.73 -6.74
CA GLY A 8 -2.83 -5.65 -7.30
C GLY A 8 -1.58 -4.90 -7.76
N LEU A 9 -0.42 -5.48 -7.54
CA LEU A 9 0.88 -4.88 -7.90
C LEU A 9 1.47 -5.57 -9.13
N VAL A 10 1.98 -4.80 -10.09
CA VAL A 10 2.67 -5.34 -11.28
C VAL A 10 4.01 -4.63 -11.43
N GLY A 11 5.10 -5.38 -11.31
CA GLY A 11 6.46 -4.84 -11.26
C GLY A 11 6.73 -4.20 -9.90
N ILE A 12 7.16 -5.01 -8.93
CA ILE A 12 7.33 -4.61 -7.53
C ILE A 12 8.73 -3.98 -7.34
N GLY A 13 8.91 -2.77 -7.86
CA GLY A 13 10.15 -2.00 -7.77
C GLY A 13 10.11 -0.90 -6.71
N ASN A 14 11.17 -0.08 -6.71
CA ASN A 14 11.32 1.04 -5.76
C ASN A 14 10.14 2.02 -5.80
N CYS A 15 9.51 2.23 -6.97
CA CYS A 15 8.33 3.09 -7.10
C CYS A 15 7.18 2.68 -6.18
N PHE A 16 6.95 1.36 -6.01
CA PHE A 16 5.90 0.85 -5.12
C PHE A 16 6.38 0.71 -3.68
N SER A 17 7.68 0.45 -3.48
CA SER A 17 8.26 0.19 -2.15
C SER A 17 7.96 1.32 -1.17
N GLY A 18 8.12 2.58 -1.58
CA GLY A 18 7.82 3.74 -0.72
C GLY A 18 6.33 3.86 -0.37
N LEU A 19 5.43 3.56 -1.31
CA LEU A 19 3.99 3.59 -1.09
C LEU A 19 3.56 2.51 -0.09
N ILE A 20 4.01 1.27 -0.29
CA ILE A 20 3.66 0.13 0.59
C ILE A 20 4.18 0.37 1.99
N GLN A 21 5.46 0.77 2.13
CA GLN A 21 6.06 1.05 3.43
C GLN A 21 5.37 2.21 4.14
N GLY A 22 5.01 3.28 3.42
CA GLY A 22 4.28 4.41 3.99
C GLY A 22 2.90 4.00 4.50
N ILE A 23 2.13 3.26 3.71
CA ILE A 23 0.81 2.76 4.11
C ILE A 23 0.92 1.84 5.33
N GLU A 24 1.87 0.90 5.35
CA GLU A 24 2.08 0.02 6.51
C GLU A 24 2.52 0.79 7.76
N TYR A 25 3.40 1.78 7.60
CA TYR A 25 3.82 2.63 8.69
C TYR A 25 2.63 3.36 9.35
N TYR A 26 1.76 3.98 8.56
CA TYR A 26 0.58 4.67 9.11
C TYR A 26 -0.48 3.72 9.66
N ARG A 27 -0.59 2.49 9.12
CA ARG A 27 -1.44 1.44 9.73
C ARG A 27 -0.95 1.04 11.13
N GLN A 28 0.36 0.91 11.31
CA GLN A 28 0.96 0.58 12.61
C GLN A 28 0.98 1.76 13.59
N ASN A 29 0.91 2.99 13.08
CA ASN A 29 0.98 4.22 13.87
C ASN A 29 -0.25 5.12 13.61
N PRO A 30 -1.47 4.71 14.00
CA PRO A 30 -2.70 5.42 13.65
C PRO A 30 -2.85 6.79 14.32
N SER A 31 -2.07 7.08 15.36
CA SER A 31 -2.01 8.40 16.01
C SER A 31 -1.07 9.37 15.32
N GLN A 32 -0.27 8.91 14.36
CA GLN A 32 0.71 9.73 13.67
C GLN A 32 0.04 10.56 12.59
N GLU A 33 0.44 11.83 12.49
CA GLU A 33 -0.02 12.70 11.41
C GLU A 33 0.47 12.17 10.05
N ILE A 34 -0.47 12.04 9.11
CA ILE A 34 -0.16 11.61 7.74
C ILE A 34 0.56 12.74 7.03
N THR A 35 1.76 12.46 6.53
CA THR A 35 2.59 13.42 5.80
C THR A 35 2.84 12.93 4.38
N GLY A 36 2.83 13.85 3.41
CA GLY A 36 3.15 13.54 2.00
C GLY A 36 1.98 13.00 1.18
N ILE A 37 0.77 12.99 1.75
CA ILE A 37 -0.48 12.70 1.04
C ILE A 37 -1.18 14.04 0.76
N ILE A 38 -1.68 14.21 -0.46
CA ILE A 38 -2.34 15.48 -0.88
C ILE A 38 -3.73 15.60 -0.23
N HIS A 39 -4.44 14.47 -0.10
CA HIS A 39 -5.79 14.39 0.48
C HIS A 39 -5.88 13.20 1.43
N ASP A 40 -6.08 13.45 2.72
CA ASP A 40 -6.22 12.39 3.72
C ASP A 40 -7.51 11.58 3.55
N ASN A 41 -8.53 12.21 2.97
CA ASN A 41 -9.78 11.58 2.58
C ASN A 41 -10.11 11.97 1.14
N LEU A 42 -10.16 10.97 0.27
CA LEU A 42 -10.55 11.12 -1.14
C LEU A 42 -11.83 10.32 -1.38
N ALA A 43 -12.95 11.02 -1.56
CA ALA A 43 -14.26 10.42 -1.81
C ALA A 43 -14.68 9.36 -0.77
N GLY A 44 -14.31 9.56 0.50
CA GLY A 44 -14.60 8.64 1.59
C GLY A 44 -13.51 7.58 1.83
N TYR A 45 -12.47 7.52 1.00
CA TYR A 45 -11.35 6.60 1.16
C TYR A 45 -10.15 7.31 1.78
N THR A 46 -9.53 6.64 2.73
CA THR A 46 -8.30 7.01 3.40
C THR A 46 -7.18 6.06 3.00
N ILE A 47 -5.94 6.37 3.39
CA ILE A 47 -4.81 5.46 3.19
C ILE A 47 -5.01 4.10 3.87
N HIS A 48 -5.86 4.03 4.90
CA HIS A 48 -6.16 2.80 5.63
C HIS A 48 -7.11 1.86 4.88
N ASP A 49 -7.78 2.37 3.83
CA ASP A 49 -8.74 1.60 3.04
C ASP A 49 -8.08 0.86 1.87
N VAL A 50 -6.79 1.10 1.60
CA VAL A 50 -6.01 0.30 0.64
C VAL A 50 -5.85 -1.12 1.18
N ASP A 51 -5.81 -2.13 0.32
CA ASP A 51 -5.49 -3.52 0.70
C ASP A 51 -4.74 -4.21 -0.44
N PHE A 52 -3.51 -4.65 -0.19
CA PHE A 52 -2.67 -5.27 -1.23
C PHE A 52 -2.98 -6.77 -1.28
N VAL A 53 -3.62 -7.21 -2.37
CA VAL A 53 -4.19 -8.57 -2.45
C VAL A 53 -3.39 -9.52 -3.35
N CYS A 54 -2.56 -8.98 -4.25
CA CYS A 54 -1.71 -9.79 -5.12
C CYS A 54 -0.52 -8.98 -5.66
N GLY A 55 0.49 -9.68 -6.15
CA GLY A 55 1.65 -9.07 -6.81
C GLY A 55 2.26 -9.96 -7.86
N PHE A 56 2.77 -9.34 -8.92
CA PHE A 56 3.40 -9.99 -10.05
C PHE A 56 4.75 -9.33 -10.35
N ASP A 57 5.80 -10.14 -10.48
CA ASP A 57 7.15 -9.69 -10.84
C ASP A 57 7.87 -10.79 -11.63
N VAL A 58 8.93 -10.40 -12.34
CA VAL A 58 9.79 -11.29 -13.15
C VAL A 58 11.17 -11.48 -12.52
N GLY A 59 11.51 -10.69 -11.51
CA GLY A 59 12.76 -10.81 -10.77
C GLY A 59 12.80 -12.12 -10.00
N GLU A 60 13.76 -12.99 -10.34
CA GLU A 60 13.98 -14.28 -9.66
C GLU A 60 14.10 -14.11 -8.14
N ASN A 61 14.76 -13.04 -7.70
CA ASN A 61 14.92 -12.70 -6.29
C ASN A 61 13.64 -12.19 -5.61
N LYS A 62 12.50 -12.09 -6.31
CA LYS A 62 11.21 -11.62 -5.78
C LYS A 62 10.11 -12.66 -5.91
N ILE A 63 10.20 -13.57 -6.89
CA ILE A 63 9.24 -14.63 -7.09
C ILE A 63 9.18 -15.54 -5.85
N GLY A 64 7.96 -15.91 -5.43
CA GLY A 64 7.72 -16.76 -4.27
C GLY A 64 7.88 -16.07 -2.90
N LYS A 65 8.17 -14.77 -2.88
CA LYS A 65 8.27 -14.00 -1.64
C LYS A 65 6.94 -13.33 -1.27
N PRO A 66 6.66 -13.21 0.04
CA PRO A 66 5.56 -12.38 0.52
C PRO A 66 5.79 -10.91 0.18
N ILE A 67 4.70 -10.16 0.05
CA ILE A 67 4.69 -8.70 -0.19
C ILE A 67 4.77 -7.93 1.15
N ASN A 68 4.52 -8.64 2.25
CA ASN A 68 4.36 -8.17 3.62
C ASN A 68 5.56 -8.53 4.50
#